data_AF-A0A1V4YVP1-F1
#
_entry.id   AF-A0A1V4YVP1-F1
#
_cell.length_a   1.000
_cell.length_b   1.000
_cell.length_c   1.000
_cell.angle_alpha   90.00
_cell.angle_beta   90.00
_cell.angle_gamma   90.00
#
_symmetry.space_group_name_H-M   'P 1'
#
loop_
_entity.id
_entity.type
_entity.pdbx_description
1 polymer ?
#
loop_
_entity_poly.entity_id
_entity_poly.type
_entity_poly.pdbx_seq_one_letter_code
_entity_poly.pdbx_strand_id
1 'polypeptide(L)'
;MLKHYYKDGALSIKYKRLMGVTAGIATKCKSCMILDANRAIMAGATKEEVIEAAAIGIGFGGASAYVLVRNNLLRYLDDMEKD
;
A
#
# COMPACT_ATOMS: atom_id res chain seq x y z
N MET A 1 -15.50 -12.49 -10.14
CA MET A 1 -14.54 -11.38 -9.99
C MET A 1 -13.94 -11.31 -8.58
N LEU A 2 -14.74 -11.13 -7.52
CA LEU A 2 -14.25 -11.01 -6.13
C LEU A 2 -13.42 -12.22 -5.63
N LYS A 3 -13.69 -13.43 -6.11
CA LYS A 3 -12.88 -14.62 -5.78
C LYS A 3 -11.39 -14.57 -6.20
N HIS A 4 -10.97 -13.57 -6.98
CA HIS A 4 -9.59 -13.38 -7.46
C HIS A 4 -8.82 -12.25 -6.77
N TYR A 5 -9.46 -11.46 -5.88
CA TYR A 5 -8.76 -10.42 -5.13
C TYR A 5 -7.95 -11.07 -4.00
N TYR A 6 -6.65 -10.75 -3.93
CA TYR A 6 -5.68 -11.27 -2.94
C TYR A 6 -5.49 -12.80 -2.88
N LYS A 7 -5.56 -13.49 -4.02
CA LYS A 7 -5.03 -14.85 -4.20
C LYS A 7 -3.95 -14.84 -5.27
N ASP A 8 -2.98 -15.74 -5.22
CA ASP A 8 -2.04 -15.93 -6.32
C ASP A 8 -2.74 -16.36 -7.62
N GLY A 9 -2.14 -16.00 -8.75
CA GLY A 9 -2.62 -16.27 -10.10
C GLY A 9 -1.73 -15.57 -11.11
N ALA A 10 -2.32 -15.01 -12.18
CA ALA A 10 -1.56 -14.26 -13.20
C ALA A 10 -0.77 -13.07 -12.63
N LEU A 11 -1.19 -12.53 -11.50
CA LEU A 11 -0.41 -11.60 -10.68
C LEU A 11 -0.21 -12.24 -9.31
N SER A 12 1.01 -12.20 -8.80
CA SER A 12 1.30 -12.65 -7.44
C SER A 12 0.60 -11.76 -6.41
N ILE A 13 0.41 -12.28 -5.21
CA ILE A 13 -0.24 -11.59 -4.11
C ILE A 13 0.53 -10.31 -3.73
N LYS A 14 1.87 -10.30 -3.88
CA LYS A 14 2.73 -9.11 -3.72
C LYS A 14 2.20 -7.93 -4.53
N TYR A 15 2.08 -8.11 -5.85
CA TYR A 15 1.63 -7.03 -6.75
C TYR A 15 0.17 -6.65 -6.51
N LYS A 16 -0.69 -7.62 -6.20
CA LYS A 16 -2.10 -7.33 -5.86
C LYS A 16 -2.20 -6.48 -4.59
N ARG A 17 -1.36 -6.71 -3.59
CA ARG A 17 -1.34 -5.90 -2.36
C ARG A 17 -0.79 -4.49 -2.62
N LEU A 18 0.25 -4.34 -3.44
CA LEU A 18 0.73 -3.01 -3.87
C LEU A 18 -0.35 -2.20 -4.61
N MET A 19 -1.18 -2.86 -5.43
CA MET A 19 -2.38 -2.23 -6.02
C MET A 19 -3.38 -1.81 -4.94
N GLY A 20 -3.57 -2.64 -3.90
CA GLY A 20 -4.38 -2.31 -2.72
C GLY A 20 -3.88 -1.07 -1.97
N VAL A 21 -2.56 -0.93 -1.79
CA VAL A 21 -1.93 0.28 -1.21
C VAL A 21 -2.30 1.51 -2.04
N THR A 22 -2.09 1.43 -3.36
CA THR A 22 -2.40 2.51 -4.31
C THR A 22 -3.88 2.92 -4.21
N ALA A 23 -4.79 1.94 -4.26
CA ALA A 23 -6.23 2.17 -4.18
C ALA A 23 -6.63 2.77 -2.82
N GLY A 24 -6.12 2.22 -1.71
CA GLY A 24 -6.39 2.71 -0.36
C GLY A 24 -5.95 4.16 -0.16
N ILE A 25 -4.84 4.58 -0.79
CA ILE A 25 -4.39 5.97 -0.76
C ILE A 25 -5.28 6.86 -1.63
N ALA A 26 -5.58 6.44 -2.87
CA ALA A 26 -6.42 7.20 -3.78
C ALA A 26 -7.82 7.46 -3.17
N THR A 27 -8.39 6.46 -2.50
CA THR A 27 -9.69 6.56 -1.80
C THR A 27 -9.57 7.07 -0.36
N LYS A 28 -8.36 7.43 0.10
CA LYS A 28 -8.08 7.99 1.44
C LYS A 28 -8.51 7.07 2.61
N CYS A 29 -8.53 5.76 2.38
CA CYS A 29 -8.79 4.76 3.42
C CYS A 29 -7.49 4.45 4.19
N LYS A 30 -7.32 5.07 5.36
CA LYS A 30 -6.16 4.87 6.24
C LYS A 30 -5.94 3.41 6.62
N SER A 31 -6.98 2.70 7.04
CA SER A 31 -6.86 1.31 7.45
C SER A 31 -6.49 0.42 6.26
N CYS A 32 -7.10 0.66 5.09
CA CYS A 32 -6.83 -0.09 3.87
C CYS A 32 -5.37 0.05 3.43
N MET A 33 -4.83 1.27 3.37
CA MET A 33 -3.44 1.48 2.92
C MET A 33 -2.42 0.78 3.82
N ILE A 34 -2.61 0.82 5.15
CA ILE A 34 -1.67 0.20 6.11
C ILE A 34 -1.77 -1.32 6.02
N LEU A 35 -2.99 -1.85 5.98
CA LEU A 35 -3.23 -3.29 5.93
C LEU A 35 -2.72 -3.91 4.63
N ASP A 36 -2.88 -3.23 3.49
CA ASP A 36 -2.32 -3.72 2.23
C ASP A 36 -0.80 -3.51 2.15
N ALA A 37 -0.24 -2.47 2.76
CA ALA A 37 1.22 -2.28 2.85
C ALA A 37 1.87 -3.40 3.68
N ASN A 38 1.33 -3.68 4.88
CA ASN A 38 1.79 -4.77 5.73
C ASN A 38 1.77 -6.11 4.98
N ARG A 39 0.64 -6.42 4.34
CA ARG A 39 0.48 -7.69 3.61
C ARG A 39 1.31 -7.76 2.34
N ALA A 40 1.64 -6.62 1.71
CA ALA A 40 2.61 -6.58 0.62
C ALA A 40 4.00 -6.98 1.14
N ILE A 41 4.44 -6.41 2.27
CA ILE A 41 5.74 -6.71 2.88
C ILE A 41 5.81 -8.18 3.32
N MET A 42 4.75 -8.70 3.98
CA MET A 42 4.66 -10.13 4.32
C MET A 42 4.69 -11.06 3.08
N ALA A 43 4.29 -10.54 1.91
CA ALA A 43 4.36 -11.24 0.63
C ALA A 43 5.69 -11.02 -0.11
N GLY A 44 6.69 -10.42 0.54
CA GLY A 44 8.02 -10.18 -0.01
C GLY A 44 8.17 -8.88 -0.79
N ALA A 45 7.28 -7.90 -0.59
CA ALA A 45 7.50 -6.55 -1.10
C ALA A 45 8.57 -5.81 -0.29
N THR A 46 9.39 -5.01 -0.96
CA THR A 46 10.32 -4.10 -0.27
C THR A 46 9.61 -2.82 0.16
N LYS A 47 10.22 -2.07 1.09
CA LYS A 47 9.72 -0.75 1.51
C LYS A 47 9.65 0.22 0.33
N GLU A 48 10.64 0.15 -0.57
CA GLU A 48 10.72 0.96 -1.78
C GLU A 48 9.56 0.66 -2.73
N GLU A 49 9.22 -0.62 -2.94
CA GLU A 49 8.06 -1.00 -3.76
C GLU A 49 6.75 -0.43 -3.19
N VAL A 50 6.60 -0.38 -1.86
CA VAL A 50 5.44 0.24 -1.20
C VAL A 50 5.44 1.75 -1.38
N ILE A 51 6.60 2.41 -1.30
CA ILE A 51 6.74 3.86 -1.50
C ILE A 51 6.40 4.23 -2.95
N GLU A 52 6.84 3.46 -3.94
CA GLU A 52 6.51 3.67 -5.35
C GLU A 52 5.00 3.52 -5.59
N ALA A 53 4.37 2.49 -5.04
CA ALA A 53 2.91 2.32 -5.09
C ALA A 53 2.18 3.48 -4.40
N ALA A 54 2.70 3.98 -3.28
CA ALA A 54 2.13 5.10 -2.58
C ALA A 54 2.20 6.41 -3.38
N ALA A 55 3.31 6.64 -4.09
CA ALA A 55 3.46 7.79 -4.98
C ALA A 55 2.40 7.82 -6.09
N ILE A 56 2.12 6.66 -6.71
CA ILE A 56 1.04 6.52 -7.68
C ILE A 56 -0.30 6.87 -7.02
N GLY A 57 -0.59 6.31 -5.84
CA GLY A 57 -1.83 6.59 -5.10
C GLY A 57 -2.02 8.07 -4.76
N ILE A 58 -0.94 8.77 -4.41
CA ILE A 58 -0.93 10.22 -4.16
C ILE A 58 -1.28 10.98 -5.45
N GLY A 59 -0.75 10.56 -6.60
CA GLY A 59 -1.06 11.16 -7.90
C GLY A 59 -2.57 11.19 -8.19
N PHE A 60 -3.31 10.15 -7.80
CA PHE A 60 -4.77 10.10 -7.94
C PHE A 60 -5.52 10.76 -6.77
N GLY A 61 -4.96 10.72 -5.56
CA GLY A 61 -5.61 11.22 -4.34
C GLY A 61 -5.39 12.72 -4.05
N GLY A 62 -4.43 13.36 -4.70
CA GLY A 62 -4.07 14.77 -4.56
C GLY A 62 -3.36 15.11 -3.25
N ALA A 63 -3.25 16.41 -2.94
CA ALA A 63 -2.49 16.91 -1.78
C ALA A 63 -2.97 16.33 -0.43
N SER A 64 -4.28 16.08 -0.28
CA SER A 64 -4.82 15.45 0.93
C SER A 64 -4.35 14.01 1.13
N ALA A 65 -4.17 13.25 0.05
CA ALA A 65 -3.61 11.90 0.11
C ALA A 65 -2.12 11.92 0.48
N TYR A 66 -1.35 12.92 0.01
CA TYR A 66 0.04 13.10 0.43
C TYR A 66 0.16 13.29 1.95
N VAL A 67 -0.65 14.18 2.54
CA VAL A 67 -0.66 14.40 4.00
C VAL A 67 -1.04 13.12 4.75
N LEU A 68 -2.00 12.37 4.22
CA LEU A 68 -2.42 11.08 4.80
C LEU A 68 -1.30 10.05 4.77
N VAL A 69 -0.59 9.91 3.65
CA VAL A 69 0.56 9.00 3.52
C VAL A 69 1.68 9.39 4.48
N ARG A 70 2.05 10.68 4.52
CA ARG A 70 3.10 11.18 5.42
C ARG A 70 2.80 10.88 6.88
N ASN A 71 1.59 11.15 7.32
CA ASN A 71 1.23 11.06 8.75
C ASN A 71 0.98 9.62 9.22
N ASN A 72 0.80 8.66 8.30
CA ASN A 72 0.35 7.31 8.65
C ASN A 72 1.24 6.24 8.04
N LEU A 73 1.34 6.17 6.71
CA LEU A 73 2.07 5.10 6.03
C LEU A 73 3.58 5.21 6.24
N LEU A 74 4.17 6.40 6.05
CA LEU A 74 5.62 6.56 6.23
C LEU A 74 6.03 6.27 7.68
N ARG A 75 5.30 6.81 8.66
CA ARG A 75 5.52 6.49 10.06
C ARG A 75 5.43 4.99 10.35
N TYR A 76 4.42 4.31 9.80
CA TYR A 76 4.27 2.86 9.95
C TYR A 76 5.49 2.10 9.39
N LEU A 77 5.98 2.48 8.21
CA LEU A 77 7.15 1.85 7.59
C LEU A 77 8.46 2.13 8.36
N ASP A 78 8.59 3.29 9.00
CA ASP A 78 9.75 3.63 9.84
C ASP A 78 9.73 2.91 11.19
N ASP A 79 8.54 2.65 11.73
CA ASP A 79 8.40 1.88 12.97
C ASP A 79 8.76 0.40 12.74
N MET A 80 8.52 -0.15 11.54
CA MET A 80 8.92 -1.52 11.17
C MET A 80 10.42 -1.73 11.00
N GLU A 81 11.21 -0.70 10.74
CA GLU A 81 12.68 -0.82 10.59
C GLU A 81 13.42 -0.89 11.94
N LYS A 82 12.71 -0.58 13.04
CA LYS A 82 13.29 -0.56 14.39
C LYS A 82 13.16 -1.89 15.12
N ASP A 83 12.37 -2.81 14.57
CA ASP A 83 12.16 -4.19 15.06
C ASP A 83 13.04 -5.19 14.28
#